data_AF-A0A7X1GKN4-F1
#
_entry.id   AF-A0A7X1GKN4-F1
#
_cell.length_a   1.000
_cell.length_b   1.000
_cell.length_c   1.000
_cell.angle_alpha   90.00
_cell.angle_beta   90.00
_cell.angle_gamma   90.00
#
_symmetry.space_group_name_H-M   'P 1'
#
loop_
_entity.id
_entity.type
_entity.pdbx_description
1 polymer ?
#
loop_
_entity_poly.entity_id
_entity_poly.type
_entity_poly.pdbx_seq_one_letter_code
_entity_poly.pdbx_strand_id
1 'polypeptide(L)' 'MITDIEIKQRGIKALIADLGNVQAERFISLIIREPFDYTKWQRDLWPDKSVEELSKKAMEAIQMKNGEPCA' A
#
# COMPACT_ATOMS: atom_id res chain seq x y z
N MET A 1 5.48 -17.18 -5.51
CA MET A 1 4.31 -16.46 -4.96
C MET A 1 4.43 -16.48 -3.46
N ILE A 2 4.24 -15.35 -2.79
CA ILE A 2 4.23 -15.31 -1.32
C ILE A 2 2.90 -15.92 -0.85
N THR A 3 2.92 -16.77 0.17
CA THR A 3 1.70 -17.38 0.71
C THR A 3 0.96 -16.40 1.61
N ASP A 4 -0.35 -16.60 1.79
CA ASP A 4 -1.15 -15.76 2.69
C ASP A 4 -0.60 -15.74 4.12
N ILE A 5 -0.04 -16.88 4.56
CA ILE A 5 0.60 -17.01 5.87
C ILE A 5 1.84 -16.11 5.94
N GLU A 6 2.69 -16.15 4.93
CA GLU A 6 3.91 -15.35 4.89
C GLU A 6 3.58 -13.84 4.81
N ILE A 7 2.55 -13.45 4.05
CA ILE A 7 2.06 -12.06 3.99
C ILE A 7 1.62 -11.59 5.38
N LYS A 8 0.80 -12.38 6.08
CA LYS A 8 0.30 -12.04 7.42
C LYS A 8 1.43 -11.94 8.44
N GLN A 9 2.37 -12.89 8.43
CA GLN A 9 3.51 -12.87 9.35
C GLN A 9 4.39 -11.65 9.15
N ARG A 10 4.67 -11.29 7.90
CA ARG A 10 5.44 -10.07 7.57
C ARG A 10 4.69 -8.81 7.98
N GLY A 11 3.38 -8.75 7.76
CA GLY A 11 2.53 -7.64 8.18
C GLY A 11 2.54 -7.42 9.70
N ILE A 12 2.35 -8.48 10.48
CA ILE A 12 2.39 -8.41 11.95
C ILE A 12 3.76 -7.94 12.45
N LYS A 13 4.85 -8.46 11.88
CA LYS A 13 6.21 -8.02 12.24
C LYS A 13 6.43 -6.54 11.95
N ALA A 14 5.95 -6.05 10.81
CA ALA A 14 6.05 -4.64 10.45
C ALA A 14 5.23 -3.76 11.42
N LEU A 15 4.01 -4.16 11.77
CA LEU A 15 3.17 -3.45 12.73
C LEU A 15 3.82 -3.38 14.12
N ILE A 16 4.39 -4.49 14.60
CA ILE A 16 5.08 -4.53 15.89
C ILE A 16 6.33 -3.66 15.88
N ALA A 17 7.10 -3.67 14.78
CA ALA A 17 8.32 -2.88 14.66
C ALA A 17 8.04 -1.36 14.69
N ASP A 18 6.92 -0.93 14.13
CA ASP A 18 6.56 0.49 14.04
C ASP A 18 5.76 0.98 15.27
N LEU A 19 4.77 0.20 15.72
CA LEU A 19 3.81 0.60 16.75
C LEU A 19 4.11 0.02 18.13
N GLY A 20 4.93 -1.03 18.21
CA GLY A 20 5.10 -1.85 19.41
C GLY A 20 3.94 -2.83 19.63
N ASN A 21 4.15 -3.83 20.50
CA ASN A 21 3.21 -4.95 20.68
C ASN A 21 1.77 -4.50 21.00
N VAL A 22 1.60 -3.63 21.99
CA VAL A 22 0.26 -3.22 22.48
C VAL A 22 -0.52 -2.43 21.43
N GLN A 23 0.14 -1.51 20.72
CA GLN A 23 -0.54 -0.70 19.71
C GLN A 23 -0.79 -1.49 18.42
N ALA A 24 0.09 -2.43 18.06
CA ALA A 24 -0.14 -3.33 16.93
C ALA A 24 -1.38 -4.21 17.15
N GLU A 25 -1.57 -4.77 18.34
CA GLU A 25 -2.79 -5.54 18.68
C GLU A 25 -4.05 -4.68 18.65
N ARG A 26 -3.97 -3.45 19.17
CA ARG A 26 -5.09 -2.49 19.11
C ARG A 26 -5.43 -2.13 17.66
N PHE A 27 -4.44 -1.90 16.81
CA PHE A 27 -4.62 -1.61 15.39
C PHE A 27 -5.37 -2.77 14.69
N ILE A 28 -4.91 -4.01 14.87
CA ILE A 28 -5.58 -5.19 14.30
C ILE A 28 -7.03 -5.29 14.80
N SER A 29 -7.25 -5.04 16.10
CA SER A 29 -8.59 -5.04 16.68
C SER A 29 -9.51 -3.98 16.06
N LEU A 30 -9.00 -2.78 15.77
CA LEU A 30 -9.77 -1.71 15.11
C LEU A 30 -10.13 -2.11 13.67
N ILE A 31 -9.18 -2.65 12.91
CA ILE A 31 -9.39 -3.12 11.54
C ILE A 31 -10.44 -4.25 11.47
N ILE A 32 -10.54 -5.10 12.50
CA ILE A 32 -11.55 -6.16 12.55
C ILE A 32 -12.94 -5.62 12.95
N ARG A 33 -12.99 -4.63 13.84
CA ARG A 33 -14.24 -4.09 14.39
C ARG A 33 -14.94 -3.13 13.44
N GLU A 34 -14.16 -2.37 12.68
CA GLU A 34 -14.67 -1.34 11.77
C GLU A 34 -14.35 -1.74 10.32
N PRO A 35 -15.32 -1.71 9.40
CA PRO A 35 -15.04 -1.96 7.99
C PRO A 35 -14.07 -0.90 7.46
N PHE A 36 -12.85 -1.32 7.12
CA PHE A 36 -11.88 -0.45 6.50
C PHE A 36 -12.28 -0.15 5.04
N ASP A 37 -12.58 1.11 4.75
CA ASP A 37 -12.93 1.54 3.40
C ASP A 37 -11.67 1.70 2.54
N TYR A 38 -11.29 0.59 1.90
CA TYR A 38 -10.16 0.53 0.97
C TYR A 38 -10.27 1.57 -0.15
N THR A 39 -11.49 1.93 -0.59
CA THR A 39 -11.71 2.90 -1.67
C THR A 39 -11.34 4.31 -1.24
N LYS A 40 -11.68 4.68 0.01
CA LYS A 40 -11.26 5.97 0.59
C LYS A 40 -9.74 6.01 0.77
N TRP A 41 -9.17 5.00 1.41
CA TRP A 41 -7.73 4.93 1.64
C TRP A 41 -6.92 5.02 0.33
N GLN A 42 -7.37 4.36 -0.73
CA GLN A 42 -6.69 4.42 -2.04
C GLN A 42 -6.72 5.82 -2.66
N ARG A 43 -7.84 6.55 -2.52
CA ARG A 43 -7.95 7.94 -3.03
C ARG A 43 -6.99 8.87 -2.30
N ASP A 44 -6.79 8.65 -1.00
CA ASP A 44 -5.94 9.46 -0.15
C ASP A 44 -4.44 9.10 -0.26
N LEU A 45 -4.07 8.10 -1.07
CA LEU A 45 -2.68 7.67 -1.23
C LEU A 45 -1.83 8.67 -2.02
N TRP A 46 -2.46 9.46 -2.91
CA TRP A 46 -1.80 10.49 -3.70
C TRP A 46 -2.62 11.79 -3.73
N PRO A 47 -2.77 12.46 -2.59
CA PRO A 47 -3.63 13.63 -2.48
C PRO A 47 -3.16 14.79 -3.37
N ASP A 48 -1.85 14.87 -3.62
CA ASP A 48 -1.22 15.93 -4.41
C ASP A 48 -0.96 15.53 -5.88
N LYS A 49 -1.61 14.47 -6.37
CA LYS A 49 -1.44 14.00 -7.75
C LYS A 49 -2.78 13.82 -8.45
N SER A 50 -2.90 14.45 -9.63
CA SER A 50 -4.03 14.16 -10.51
C SER A 50 -3.92 12.75 -11.07
N VAL A 51 -5.05 12.22 -11.54
CA VAL A 51 -5.11 10.92 -12.21
C VAL A 51 -4.20 10.90 -13.46
N GLU A 52 -4.08 12.03 -14.17
CA GLU A 52 -3.21 12.13 -15.35
C GLU A 52 -1.72 12.05 -14.96
N GLU A 53 -1.31 12.71 -13.87
CA GLU A 53 0.07 12.62 -13.38
C GLU A 53 0.42 11.18 -12.95
N LEU A 54 -0.51 10.49 -12.29
CA LEU A 54 -0.33 9.09 -11.91
C LEU A 54 -0.26 8.18 -13.14
N SER A 55 -1.14 8.39 -14.13
CA SER A 55 -1.13 7.66 -15.39
C SER A 55 0.19 7.86 -16.14
N LYS A 56 0.67 9.11 -16.24
CA LYS A 56 1.95 9.43 -16.88
C LYS A 56 3.11 8.73 -16.18
N LYS A 57 3.19 8.81 -14.84
CA LYS A 57 4.23 8.12 -14.06
C LYS A 57 4.19 6.60 -14.22
N ALA A 58 3.00 6.01 -14.31
CA ALA A 58 2.85 4.58 -14.56
C ALA A 58 3.41 4.19 -15.94
N MET A 59 3.11 4.99 -16.97
CA MET A 59 3.63 4.79 -18.32
C MET A 59 5.16 4.98 -18.39
N GLU A 60 5.69 5.99 -17.71
CA GLU A 60 7.14 6.23 -17.59
C GLU A 60 7.85 5.05 -16.89
N ALA A 61 7.29 4.52 -15.80
CA ALA A 61 7.86 3.38 -15.09
C ALA A 61 7.88 2.10 -15.93
N ILE A 62 6.86 1.89 -16.77
CA ILE A 62 6.82 0.78 -17.73
C ILE A 62 7.89 0.97 -18.81
N GLN A 63 8.05 2.19 -19.33
CA GLN A 63 9.06 2.51 -20.35
C GLN A 63 10.49 2.37 -19.83
N MET A 64 10.79 2.83 -18.62
CA MET A 64 12.11 2.62 -17.99
C MET A 64 12.44 1.14 -17.82
N LYS A 65 11.43 0.30 -17.58
CA LYS A 65 11.58 -1.15 -17.49
C LYS A 65 11.81 -1.80 -18.87
N ASN A 66 11.35 -1.17 -19.95
CA ASN A 66 11.39 -1.69 -21.32
C ASN A 66 12.44 -1.01 -22.23
N GLY A 67 13.10 0.07 -21.79
CA GLY A 67 14.23 0.69 -22.48
C GLY A 67 13.89 1.62 -23.66
N GLU A 68 12.64 2.06 -23.83
CA GLU A 68 12.25 2.94 -24.94
C GLU A 68 11.82 4.33 -24.44
N PRO A 69 12.41 5.43 -24.94
CA PRO A 69 11.98 6.79 -24.60
C PRO A 69 10.86 7.27 -25.54
N CYS A 70 9.83 7.90 -24.96
CA CYS A 70 8.77 8.57 -25.70
C CYS A 70 9.32 9.80 -26.46
N ALA A 71 9.06 9.84 -27.77
CA ALA A 71 9.24 11.01 -28.64
C ALA A 71 8.17 12.07 -28.41
#